data_AF-A0A7Y0BQR5-F1
#
_entry.id   AF-A0A7Y0BQR5-F1
#
_cell.length_a   1.000
_cell.length_b   1.000
_cell.length_c   1.000
_cell.angle_alpha   90.00
_cell.angle_beta   90.00
_cell.angle_gamma   90.00
#
_symmetry.space_group_name_H-M   'P 1'
#
loop_
_entity.id
_entity.type
_entity.pdbx_description
1 polymer ?
#
loop_
_entity_poly.entity_id
_entity_poly.type
_entity_poly.pdbx_seq_one_letter_code
_entity_poly.pdbx_strand_id
1 'polypeptide(L)'
;MDDAPLMLVGSGLLLAMIGSYGLGSVLHGVLLRGRPDTSTNDESYVLSGVFGLLALLMAFGFSLAIGRYETRRELVTSEANAISTMASRLSLLDEAQRAALLTPLATYARARAQSGLIDDDTRWEKAAREAALQCDGFGKRLFATLRSMPPDTRGPSLTQAYNDMCDVATARHAARKARLPAEVLLLLALYCCAGATMLGYTLAGTGKRHLLASAIFFALLSSAFVTILDLDRPRGGAILVPQEELETVARSIA
;
A
#
# COMPACT_ATOMS: atom_id res chain seq x y z
N MET A 1 -6.13 6.98 12.13
CA MET A 1 -7.08 6.43 11.13
C MET A 1 -6.70 5.01 10.70
N ASP A 2 -5.65 4.45 11.31
CA ASP A 2 -4.77 3.49 10.64
C ASP A 2 -5.31 2.05 10.67
N ASP A 3 -6.19 1.75 11.63
CA ASP A 3 -6.89 0.46 11.77
C ASP A 3 -8.41 0.55 11.58
N ALA A 4 -8.93 1.72 11.19
CA ALA A 4 -10.37 1.86 10.97
C ALA A 4 -10.82 0.92 9.84
N PRO A 5 -11.99 0.26 9.92
CA PRO A 5 -12.50 -0.51 8.79
C PRO A 5 -12.60 0.40 7.57
N LEU A 6 -12.11 -0.03 6.40
CA LEU A 6 -12.18 0.79 5.17
C LEU A 6 -13.60 1.25 4.87
N MET A 7 -14.57 0.38 5.15
CA MET A 7 -16.00 0.69 5.04
C MET A 7 -16.42 1.83 5.98
N LEU A 8 -15.89 1.89 7.21
CA LEU A 8 -16.20 2.96 8.16
C LEU A 8 -15.62 4.31 7.70
N VAL A 9 -14.41 4.30 7.15
CA VAL A 9 -13.80 5.52 6.57
C VAL A 9 -14.60 6.00 5.35
N GLY A 10 -14.96 5.08 4.45
CA GLY A 10 -15.79 5.38 3.28
C GLY A 10 -17.17 5.92 3.66
N SER A 11 -17.89 5.21 4.54
CA SER A 11 -19.19 5.67 5.04
C SER A 11 -19.08 7.02 5.77
N GLY A 12 -18.03 7.24 6.55
CA GLY A 12 -17.76 8.52 7.20
C GLY A 12 -17.56 9.65 6.21
N LEU A 13 -16.75 9.44 5.17
CA LEU A 13 -16.54 10.43 4.10
C LEU A 13 -17.83 10.68 3.30
N LEU A 14 -18.60 9.64 3.00
CA LEU A 14 -19.89 9.76 2.32
C LEU A 14 -20.87 10.62 3.12
N LEU A 15 -21.00 10.34 4.42
CA LEU A 15 -21.85 11.14 5.32
C LEU A 15 -21.34 12.59 5.42
N ALA A 16 -20.02 12.79 5.48
CA ALA A 16 -19.43 14.12 5.47
C ALA A 16 -19.74 14.90 4.18
N MET A 17 -19.70 14.24 3.01
CA MET A 17 -20.09 14.85 1.73
C MET A 17 -21.59 15.18 1.69
N ILE A 18 -22.46 14.31 2.19
CA ILE A 18 -23.91 14.57 2.27
C ILE A 18 -24.19 15.78 3.17
N GLY A 19 -23.53 15.86 4.33
CA GLY A 19 -23.61 17.02 5.23
C GLY A 19 -23.08 18.30 4.57
N SER A 20 -21.96 18.21 3.87
CA SER A 20 -21.32 19.31 3.13
C SER A 20 -22.22 19.84 2.01
N TYR A 21 -22.89 18.95 1.29
CA TYR A 21 -23.91 19.28 0.28
C TYR A 21 -25.09 20.02 0.89
N GLY A 22 -25.62 19.53 2.02
CA GLY A 22 -26.68 20.21 2.77
C GLY A 22 -26.25 21.62 3.20
N LEU A 23 -25.05 21.76 3.74
CA LEU A 23 -24.47 23.05 4.14
C LEU A 23 -24.41 24.03 2.96
N GLY A 24 -23.94 23.57 1.79
CA GLY A 24 -23.92 24.39 0.57
C GLY A 24 -25.29 24.88 0.14
N SER A 25 -26.29 24.01 0.20
CA SER A 25 -27.68 24.37 -0.15
C SER A 25 -28.30 25.40 0.81
N VAL A 26 -27.96 25.32 2.11
CA VAL A 26 -28.41 26.29 3.12
C VAL A 26 -27.70 27.63 2.93
N LEU A 27 -26.38 27.61 2.69
CA LEU A 27 -25.58 28.80 2.41
C LEU A 27 -26.15 29.60 1.23
N HIS A 28 -26.51 28.92 0.14
CA HIS A 28 -27.16 29.55 -1.01
C HIS A 28 -28.45 30.28 -0.60
N GLY A 29 -29.36 29.59 0.12
CA GLY A 29 -30.63 30.16 0.56
C GLY A 29 -30.49 31.33 1.54
N VAL A 30 -29.43 31.38 2.34
CA VAL A 30 -29.15 32.49 3.27
C VAL A 30 -28.51 33.68 2.55
N LEU A 31 -27.53 33.45 1.67
CA LEU A 31 -26.73 34.50 1.02
C LEU A 31 -27.44 35.17 -0.17
N LEU A 32 -28.30 34.45 -0.87
CA LEU A 32 -28.97 34.93 -2.09
C LEU A 32 -30.47 35.22 -1.90
N ARG A 33 -30.95 35.22 -0.66
CA ARG A 33 -32.33 35.59 -0.31
C ARG A 33 -32.65 37.02 -0.82
N GLY A 34 -33.40 37.12 -1.92
CA GLY A 34 -33.85 38.38 -2.51
C GLY A 34 -33.00 38.93 -3.67
N ARG A 35 -32.03 38.19 -4.21
CA ARG A 35 -31.27 38.58 -5.41
C ARG A 35 -31.83 37.94 -6.70
N PRO A 36 -31.88 38.66 -7.84
CA PRO A 36 -32.35 38.11 -9.12
C PRO A 36 -31.40 37.03 -9.66
N ASP A 37 -32.00 35.98 -10.20
CA ASP A 37 -31.41 34.68 -10.59
C ASP A 37 -30.55 34.77 -11.86
N THR A 38 -29.39 35.44 -11.77
CA THR A 38 -28.56 35.80 -12.93
C THR A 38 -27.16 35.16 -12.95
N SER A 39 -26.74 34.44 -11.89
CA SER A 39 -25.36 33.95 -11.69
C SER A 39 -25.13 32.45 -11.95
N THR A 40 -26.14 31.70 -12.41
CA THR A 40 -26.13 30.22 -12.45
C THR A 40 -25.07 29.62 -13.40
N ASN A 41 -24.71 30.34 -14.46
CA ASN A 41 -23.71 29.87 -15.44
C ASN A 41 -22.27 29.96 -14.90
N ASP A 42 -21.91 31.07 -14.24
CA ASP A 42 -20.56 31.27 -13.69
C ASP A 42 -20.27 30.26 -12.57
N GLU A 43 -21.26 30.00 -11.72
CA GLU A 43 -21.19 29.00 -10.66
C GLU A 43 -20.93 27.58 -11.21
N SER A 44 -21.51 27.26 -12.37
CA SER A 44 -21.32 25.97 -13.05
C SER A 44 -19.92 25.80 -13.63
N TYR A 45 -19.29 26.88 -14.13
CA TYR A 45 -17.90 26.85 -14.59
C TYR A 45 -16.92 26.62 -13.44
N VAL A 46 -17.10 27.32 -12.31
CA VAL A 46 -16.22 27.13 -11.14
C VAL A 46 -16.40 25.72 -10.56
N LEU A 47 -17.63 25.20 -10.50
CA LEU A 47 -17.91 23.83 -10.04
C LEU A 47 -17.19 22.79 -10.93
N SER A 48 -17.24 22.99 -12.25
CA SER A 48 -16.52 22.14 -13.19
C SER A 48 -15.00 22.19 -12.96
N GLY A 49 -14.45 23.37 -12.66
CA GLY A 49 -13.05 23.54 -12.29
C GLY A 49 -12.67 22.80 -11.00
N VAL A 50 -13.50 22.89 -9.95
CA VAL A 50 -13.29 22.17 -8.68
C VAL A 50 -13.32 20.66 -8.88
N PHE A 51 -14.28 20.13 -9.67
CA PHE A 51 -14.32 18.71 -9.98
C PHE A 51 -13.19 18.26 -10.90
N GLY A 52 -12.73 19.09 -11.83
CA GLY A 52 -11.53 18.81 -12.63
C GLY A 52 -10.29 18.67 -11.75
N LEU A 53 -10.12 19.58 -10.77
CA LEU A 53 -9.01 19.52 -9.84
C LEU A 53 -9.12 18.33 -8.87
N LEU A 54 -10.34 18.02 -8.38
CA LEU A 54 -10.59 16.82 -7.57
C LEU A 54 -10.26 15.55 -8.36
N ALA A 55 -10.70 15.43 -9.62
CA ALA A 55 -10.40 14.27 -10.46
C ALA A 55 -8.89 14.09 -10.65
N LEU A 56 -8.15 15.19 -10.87
CA LEU A 56 -6.70 15.17 -11.00
C LEU A 56 -6.01 14.75 -9.70
N LEU A 57 -6.43 15.29 -8.56
CA LEU A 57 -5.89 14.91 -7.25
C LEU A 57 -6.16 13.44 -6.94
N MET A 58 -7.37 12.94 -7.24
CA MET A 58 -7.72 11.53 -7.09
C MET A 58 -6.83 10.64 -7.96
N ALA A 59 -6.58 11.03 -9.22
CA ALA A 59 -5.68 10.30 -10.11
C ALA A 59 -4.24 10.23 -9.56
N PHE A 60 -3.71 11.33 -9.01
CA PHE A 60 -2.40 11.34 -8.38
C PHE A 60 -2.36 10.51 -7.08
N GLY A 61 -3.40 10.58 -6.26
CA GLY A 61 -3.54 9.73 -5.07
C GLY A 61 -3.54 8.24 -5.43
N PHE A 62 -4.29 7.86 -6.47
CA PHE A 62 -4.32 6.50 -6.99
C PHE A 62 -2.96 6.07 -7.56
N SER A 63 -2.30 6.93 -8.34
CA SER A 63 -0.96 6.67 -8.89
C SER A 63 0.10 6.44 -7.81
N LEU A 64 0.04 7.20 -6.72
CA LEU A 64 0.98 7.01 -5.61
C LEU A 64 0.69 5.73 -4.81
N ALA A 65 -0.59 5.40 -4.63
CA ALA A 65 -1.00 4.16 -3.96
C ALA A 65 -0.62 2.91 -4.77
N ILE A 66 -0.88 2.91 -6.08
CA ILE A 66 -0.48 1.78 -6.96
C ILE A 66 1.04 1.64 -7.02
N GLY A 67 1.81 2.74 -7.04
CA GLY A 67 3.27 2.68 -7.01
C GLY A 67 3.81 1.98 -5.75
N ARG A 68 3.18 2.21 -4.59
CA ARG A 68 3.52 1.50 -3.33
C ARG A 68 3.15 0.03 -3.39
N TYR A 69 1.97 -0.30 -3.92
CA TYR A 69 1.55 -1.68 -4.12
C TYR A 69 2.53 -2.44 -5.02
N GLU A 70 2.90 -1.86 -6.17
CA GLU A 70 3.87 -2.45 -7.11
C GLU A 70 5.24 -2.64 -6.46
N THR A 71 5.76 -1.64 -5.75
CA THR A 71 7.04 -1.76 -5.01
C THR A 71 7.00 -2.93 -4.02
N ARG A 72 5.90 -3.08 -3.26
CA ARG A 72 5.75 -4.20 -2.31
C ARG A 72 5.70 -5.54 -3.04
N ARG A 73 5.02 -5.62 -4.20
CA ARG A 73 4.94 -6.84 -5.02
C ARG A 73 6.30 -7.23 -5.60
N GLU A 74 7.00 -6.28 -6.22
CA GLU A 74 8.33 -6.50 -6.78
C GLU A 74 9.32 -6.97 -5.71
N LEU A 75 9.25 -6.42 -4.50
CA LEU A 75 10.09 -6.86 -3.40
C LEU A 75 9.81 -8.31 -2.96
N VAL A 76 8.59 -8.84 -3.12
CA VAL A 76 8.30 -10.28 -2.87
C VAL A 76 9.11 -11.13 -3.84
N THR A 77 9.00 -10.83 -5.12
CA THR A 77 9.70 -11.55 -6.19
C THR A 77 11.22 -11.40 -6.03
N SER A 78 11.70 -10.20 -5.69
CA SER A 78 13.13 -9.96 -5.43
C SER A 78 13.65 -10.79 -4.26
N GLU A 79 12.89 -10.93 -3.17
CA GLU A 79 13.31 -11.74 -2.01
C GLU A 79 13.35 -13.23 -2.38
N ALA A 80 12.34 -13.71 -3.10
CA ALA A 80 12.32 -15.08 -3.58
C ALA A 80 13.53 -15.38 -4.50
N ASN A 81 13.85 -14.46 -5.41
CA ASN A 81 15.02 -14.56 -6.29
C ASN A 81 16.34 -14.53 -5.52
N ALA A 82 16.48 -13.68 -4.50
CA ALA A 82 17.69 -13.61 -3.68
C ALA A 82 17.90 -14.92 -2.89
N ILE A 83 16.84 -15.47 -2.31
CA ILE A 83 16.87 -16.77 -1.61
C ILE A 83 17.23 -17.91 -2.58
N SER A 84 16.61 -17.95 -3.78
CA SER A 84 16.91 -18.93 -4.82
C SER A 84 18.35 -18.83 -5.33
N THR A 85 18.85 -17.60 -5.48
CA THR A 85 20.25 -17.34 -5.87
C THR A 85 21.21 -17.84 -4.80
N MET A 86 20.91 -17.59 -3.52
CA MET A 86 21.71 -18.10 -2.41
C MET A 86 21.75 -19.63 -2.43
N ALA A 87 20.60 -20.29 -2.55
CA ALA A 87 20.50 -21.76 -2.64
C ALA A 87 21.31 -22.32 -3.82
N SER A 88 21.19 -21.70 -4.99
CA SER A 88 21.95 -22.09 -6.18
C SER A 88 23.45 -21.95 -5.97
N ARG A 89 23.91 -20.84 -5.36
CA ARG A 89 25.34 -20.61 -5.08
C ARG A 89 25.91 -21.55 -4.02
N LEU A 90 25.09 -22.07 -3.10
CA LEU A 90 25.53 -23.13 -2.18
C LEU A 90 25.99 -24.40 -2.92
N SER A 91 25.60 -24.61 -4.18
CA SER A 91 26.07 -25.72 -5.01
C SER A 91 27.54 -25.59 -5.43
N LEU A 92 28.20 -24.46 -5.17
CA LEU A 92 29.64 -24.27 -5.35
C LEU A 92 30.47 -24.88 -4.21
N LEU A 93 29.82 -25.29 -3.12
CA LEU A 93 30.44 -25.92 -1.96
C LEU A 93 30.46 -27.44 -2.13
N ASP A 94 31.29 -28.11 -1.34
CA ASP A 94 31.20 -29.58 -1.23
C ASP A 94 29.87 -30.01 -0.58
N GLU A 95 29.52 -31.29 -0.73
CA GLU A 95 28.22 -31.79 -0.28
C GLU A 95 27.99 -31.60 1.22
N ALA A 96 29.05 -31.77 2.04
CA ALA A 96 28.94 -31.68 3.49
C ALA A 96 28.67 -30.23 3.93
N GLN A 97 29.39 -29.27 3.37
CA GLN A 97 29.21 -27.84 3.62
C GLN A 97 27.86 -27.35 3.08
N ARG A 98 27.48 -27.80 1.88
CA ARG A 98 26.19 -27.48 1.26
C ARG A 98 25.02 -27.95 2.12
N ALA A 99 25.02 -29.22 2.54
CA ALA A 99 23.95 -29.79 3.36
C ALA A 99 23.79 -29.06 4.70
N ALA A 100 24.89 -28.64 5.33
CA ALA A 100 24.89 -27.90 6.58
C ALA A 100 24.27 -26.49 6.47
N LEU A 101 24.24 -25.91 5.26
CA LEU A 101 23.72 -24.56 4.98
C LEU A 101 22.33 -24.57 4.34
N LEU A 102 21.97 -25.62 3.59
CA LEU A 102 20.64 -25.73 2.98
C LEU A 102 19.52 -25.80 4.02
N THR A 103 19.71 -26.56 5.10
CA THR A 103 18.71 -26.68 6.16
C THR A 103 18.34 -25.33 6.80
N PRO A 104 19.30 -24.52 7.31
CA PRO A 104 18.97 -23.20 7.87
C PRO A 104 18.42 -22.22 6.82
N LEU A 105 18.87 -22.31 5.55
CA LEU A 105 18.29 -21.51 4.47
C LEU A 105 16.82 -21.87 4.20
N ALA A 106 16.47 -23.16 4.19
CA ALA A 106 15.09 -23.62 4.04
C ALA A 106 14.21 -23.15 5.20
N THR A 107 14.73 -23.21 6.44
CA THR A 107 14.02 -22.67 7.62
C THR A 107 13.75 -21.18 7.47
N TYR A 108 14.78 -20.41 7.07
CA TYR A 108 14.63 -18.97 6.79
C TYR A 108 13.58 -18.71 5.70
N ALA A 109 13.66 -19.40 4.56
CA ALA A 109 12.73 -19.24 3.46
C ALA A 109 11.27 -19.51 3.88
N ARG A 110 11.03 -20.57 4.65
CA ARG A 110 9.69 -20.89 5.19
C ARG A 110 9.20 -19.82 6.15
N ALA A 111 10.06 -19.31 7.04
CA ALA A 111 9.68 -18.24 7.96
C ALA A 111 9.30 -16.95 7.20
N ARG A 112 10.02 -16.63 6.12
CA ARG A 112 9.69 -15.48 5.25
C ARG A 112 8.34 -15.67 4.55
N ALA A 113 8.12 -16.83 3.92
CA ALA A 113 6.85 -17.15 3.27
C ALA A 113 5.66 -17.05 4.26
N GLN A 114 5.78 -17.68 5.44
CA GLN A 114 4.74 -17.63 6.47
C GLN A 114 4.51 -16.20 7.01
N SER A 115 5.58 -15.42 7.21
CA SER A 115 5.45 -14.02 7.64
C SER A 115 4.74 -13.13 6.62
N GLY A 116 4.81 -13.49 5.32
CA GLY A 116 4.12 -12.78 4.25
C GLY A 116 2.60 -12.82 4.40
N LEU A 117 2.06 -13.94 4.90
CA LEU A 117 0.63 -14.23 5.02
C LEU A 117 -0.05 -13.64 6.26
N ILE A 118 0.74 -13.17 7.23
CA ILE A 118 0.18 -12.57 8.44
C ILE A 118 -0.52 -11.25 8.04
N ASP A 119 -1.67 -10.96 8.61
CA ASP A 119 -2.44 -9.72 8.39
C ASP A 119 -2.23 -8.69 9.51
N ASP A 120 -1.99 -9.17 10.72
CA ASP A 120 -1.78 -8.36 11.92
C ASP A 120 -0.32 -7.84 12.04
N ASP A 121 -0.18 -6.54 12.25
CA ASP A 121 1.14 -5.89 12.31
C ASP A 121 1.98 -6.32 13.52
N THR A 122 1.36 -6.59 14.67
CA THR A 122 2.10 -7.00 15.87
C THR A 122 2.65 -8.43 15.73
N ARG A 123 1.83 -9.36 15.26
CA ARG A 123 2.20 -10.75 14.97
C ARG A 123 3.25 -10.80 13.89
N TRP A 124 3.15 -9.91 12.90
CA TRP A 124 4.16 -9.84 11.86
C TRP A 124 5.47 -9.27 12.30
N GLU A 125 5.51 -8.17 13.06
CA GLU A 125 6.78 -7.61 13.54
C GLU A 125 7.50 -8.65 14.40
N LYS A 126 6.76 -9.50 15.13
CA LYS A 126 7.33 -10.68 15.79
C LYS A 126 7.90 -11.69 14.79
N ALA A 127 7.12 -12.14 13.80
CA ALA A 127 7.58 -13.10 12.80
C ALA A 127 8.75 -12.58 11.94
N ALA A 128 8.76 -11.28 11.61
CA ALA A 128 9.83 -10.62 10.89
C ALA A 128 11.13 -10.60 11.70
N ARG A 129 11.04 -10.33 13.01
CA ARG A 129 12.20 -10.43 13.93
C ARG A 129 12.71 -11.86 14.04
N GLU A 130 11.82 -12.85 14.14
CA GLU A 130 12.21 -14.26 14.18
C GLU A 130 12.91 -14.68 12.88
N ALA A 131 12.40 -14.28 11.71
CA ALA A 131 13.04 -14.54 10.43
C ALA A 131 14.41 -13.82 10.32
N ALA A 132 14.54 -12.61 10.85
CA ALA A 132 15.83 -11.90 10.88
C ALA A 132 16.87 -12.64 11.73
N LEU A 133 16.46 -13.21 12.87
CA LEU A 133 17.34 -14.07 13.68
C LEU A 133 17.79 -15.33 12.94
N GLN A 134 16.90 -15.93 12.14
CA GLN A 134 17.25 -17.07 11.29
C GLN A 134 18.25 -16.69 10.19
N CYS A 135 18.08 -15.51 9.58
CA CYS A 135 19.01 -14.97 8.59
C CYS A 135 20.41 -14.72 9.17
N ASP A 136 20.49 -14.11 10.37
CA ASP A 136 21.75 -13.92 11.10
C ASP A 136 22.39 -15.26 11.47
N GLY A 137 21.60 -16.23 11.95
CA GLY A 137 22.06 -17.58 12.23
C GLY A 137 22.61 -18.30 10.99
N PHE A 138 21.96 -18.14 9.84
CA PHE A 138 22.46 -18.62 8.55
C PHE A 138 23.78 -17.95 8.19
N GLY A 139 23.87 -16.62 8.26
CA GLY A 139 25.08 -15.86 7.98
C GLY A 139 26.27 -16.29 8.84
N LYS A 140 26.07 -16.47 10.14
CA LYS A 140 27.10 -16.99 11.07
C LYS A 140 27.66 -18.34 10.62
N ARG A 141 26.80 -19.26 10.19
CA ARG A 141 27.21 -20.57 9.68
C ARG A 141 27.95 -20.44 8.35
N LEU A 142 27.43 -19.62 7.44
CA LEU A 142 28.06 -19.35 6.16
C LEU A 142 29.49 -18.81 6.36
N PHE A 143 29.67 -17.78 7.17
CA PHE A 143 30.99 -17.21 7.44
C PHE A 143 31.94 -18.19 8.14
N ALA A 144 31.42 -19.06 9.02
CA ALA A 144 32.24 -20.12 9.62
C ALA A 144 32.75 -21.10 8.55
N THR A 145 31.89 -21.52 7.62
CA THR A 145 32.26 -22.36 6.47
C THR A 145 33.29 -21.66 5.58
N LEU A 146 33.07 -20.38 5.23
CA LEU A 146 33.99 -19.62 4.38
C LEU A 146 35.40 -19.50 4.98
N ARG A 147 35.52 -19.35 6.31
CA ARG A 147 36.83 -19.28 6.99
C ARG A 147 37.60 -20.60 6.97
N SER A 148 36.91 -21.73 6.82
CA SER A 148 37.54 -23.05 6.72
C SER A 148 38.00 -23.40 5.30
N MET A 149 37.65 -22.58 4.31
CA MET A 149 37.98 -22.80 2.90
C MET A 149 39.22 -22.02 2.47
N PRO A 150 39.91 -22.48 1.41
CA PRO A 150 40.94 -21.68 0.76
C PRO A 150 40.39 -20.34 0.24
N PRO A 151 41.21 -19.28 0.21
CA PRO A 151 40.80 -17.99 -0.34
C PRO A 151 40.64 -18.10 -1.87
N ASP A 152 39.40 -18.18 -2.34
CA ASP A 152 39.05 -18.23 -3.76
C ASP A 152 37.79 -17.40 -4.08
N THR A 153 37.28 -17.52 -5.31
CA THR A 153 36.16 -16.72 -5.82
C THR A 153 34.80 -17.09 -5.20
N ARG A 154 34.67 -18.23 -4.52
CA ARG A 154 33.40 -18.67 -3.91
C ARG A 154 33.04 -17.82 -2.70
N GLY A 155 34.02 -17.42 -1.89
CA GLY A 155 33.82 -16.60 -0.68
C GLY A 155 33.10 -15.27 -0.96
N PRO A 156 33.63 -14.42 -1.85
CA PRO A 156 32.96 -13.18 -2.27
C PRO A 156 31.59 -13.43 -2.91
N SER A 157 31.46 -14.45 -3.77
CA SER A 157 30.19 -14.80 -4.43
C SER A 157 29.08 -15.16 -3.42
N LEU A 158 29.40 -16.00 -2.43
CA LEU A 158 28.46 -16.40 -1.39
C LEU A 158 28.14 -15.25 -0.43
N THR A 159 29.14 -14.44 -0.08
CA THR A 159 28.94 -13.27 0.79
C THR A 159 28.03 -12.24 0.13
N GLN A 160 28.21 -11.97 -1.16
CA GLN A 160 27.34 -11.04 -1.89
C GLN A 160 25.90 -11.54 -1.93
N ALA A 161 25.66 -12.81 -2.25
CA ALA A 161 24.30 -13.34 -2.26
C ALA A 161 23.62 -13.31 -0.88
N TYR A 162 24.40 -13.53 0.19
CA TYR A 162 23.90 -13.36 1.55
C TYR A 162 23.52 -11.90 1.85
N ASN A 163 24.36 -10.94 1.45
CA ASN A 163 24.07 -9.52 1.60
C ASN A 163 22.81 -9.12 0.81
N ASP A 164 22.71 -9.50 -0.46
CA ASP A 164 21.54 -9.21 -1.31
C ASP A 164 20.25 -9.76 -0.67
N MET A 165 20.31 -10.97 -0.10
CA MET A 165 19.19 -11.58 0.63
C MET A 165 18.78 -10.79 1.88
N CYS A 166 19.75 -10.23 2.63
CA CYS A 166 19.49 -9.38 3.80
C CYS A 166 18.95 -8.00 3.41
N ASP A 167 19.49 -7.42 2.34
CA ASP A 167 19.13 -6.08 1.86
C ASP A 167 17.69 -6.06 1.37
N VAL A 168 17.27 -7.07 0.60
CA VAL A 168 15.88 -7.18 0.15
C VAL A 168 14.93 -7.41 1.34
N ALA A 169 15.33 -8.21 2.34
CA ALA A 169 14.51 -8.39 3.54
C ALA A 169 14.31 -7.06 4.31
N THR A 170 15.35 -6.23 4.38
CA THR A 170 15.31 -4.89 4.97
C THR A 170 14.43 -3.94 4.16
N ALA A 171 14.56 -3.95 2.82
CA ALA A 171 13.73 -3.16 1.92
C ALA A 171 12.25 -3.54 2.04
N ARG A 172 11.92 -4.84 2.15
CA ARG A 172 10.55 -5.32 2.42
C ARG A 172 10.01 -4.80 3.74
N HIS A 173 10.83 -4.80 4.79
CA HIS A 173 10.45 -4.27 6.09
C HIS A 173 10.09 -2.78 6.00
N ALA A 174 10.92 -2.00 5.32
CA ALA A 174 10.70 -0.56 5.11
C ALA A 174 9.46 -0.29 4.25
N ALA A 175 9.30 -0.99 3.13
CA ALA A 175 8.17 -0.83 2.22
C ALA A 175 6.83 -1.19 2.88
N ARG A 176 6.84 -2.09 3.87
CA ARG A 176 5.64 -2.42 4.65
C ARG A 176 5.19 -1.30 5.58
N LYS A 177 6.13 -0.53 6.12
CA LYS A 177 5.85 0.63 6.99
C LYS A 177 5.51 1.89 6.19
N ALA A 178 5.91 1.94 4.92
CA ALA A 178 5.69 3.09 4.05
C ALA A 178 4.19 3.26 3.70
N ARG A 179 3.60 4.39 4.08
CA ARG A 179 2.20 4.77 3.81
C ARG A 179 2.12 6.13 3.10
N LEU A 180 0.96 6.44 2.53
CA LEU A 180 0.64 7.79 2.08
C LEU A 180 0.68 8.76 3.27
N PRO A 181 1.32 9.93 3.12
CA PRO A 181 1.24 10.98 4.14
C PRO A 181 -0.22 11.35 4.41
N ALA A 182 -0.58 11.51 5.68
CA ALA A 182 -1.95 11.81 6.09
C ALA A 182 -2.46 13.12 5.47
N GLU A 183 -1.54 14.05 5.19
CA GLU A 183 -1.78 15.34 4.55
C GLU A 183 -2.39 15.18 3.15
N VAL A 184 -1.94 14.18 2.37
CA VAL A 184 -2.49 13.91 1.04
C VAL A 184 -3.93 13.40 1.14
N LEU A 185 -4.20 12.51 2.10
CA LEU A 185 -5.54 11.97 2.34
C LEU A 185 -6.50 13.03 2.87
N LEU A 186 -6.04 13.89 3.78
CA LEU A 186 -6.81 15.02 4.30
C LEU A 186 -7.12 16.03 3.20
N LEU A 187 -6.17 16.33 2.31
CA LEU A 187 -6.38 17.20 1.17
C LEU A 187 -7.45 16.62 0.22
N LEU A 188 -7.36 15.33 -0.11
CA LEU A 188 -8.37 14.65 -0.94
C LEU A 188 -9.77 14.70 -0.31
N ALA A 189 -9.88 14.39 0.99
CA ALA A 189 -11.14 14.47 1.72
C ALA A 189 -11.71 15.90 1.75
N LEU A 190 -10.84 16.91 1.95
CA LEU A 190 -11.21 18.32 1.89
C LEU A 190 -11.79 18.68 0.52
N TYR A 191 -11.14 18.26 -0.57
CA TYR A 191 -11.62 18.52 -1.94
C TYR A 191 -12.95 17.82 -2.24
N CYS A 192 -13.15 16.60 -1.73
CA CYS A 192 -14.43 15.90 -1.80
C CYS A 192 -15.55 16.70 -1.11
N CYS A 193 -15.32 17.17 0.12
CA CYS A 193 -16.28 17.97 0.87
C CYS A 193 -16.53 19.34 0.23
N ALA A 194 -15.47 20.03 -0.22
CA ALA A 194 -15.59 21.31 -0.92
C ALA A 194 -16.40 21.18 -2.22
N GLY A 195 -16.12 20.15 -3.02
CA GLY A 195 -16.91 19.84 -4.21
C GLY A 195 -18.37 19.53 -3.89
N ALA A 196 -18.63 18.77 -2.82
CA ALA A 196 -20.00 18.48 -2.37
C ALA A 196 -20.74 19.74 -1.90
N THR A 197 -20.10 20.62 -1.13
CA THR A 197 -20.65 21.93 -0.73
C THR A 197 -20.94 22.79 -1.95
N MET A 198 -20.01 22.87 -2.89
CA MET A 198 -20.22 23.68 -4.09
C MET A 198 -21.37 23.15 -4.94
N LEU A 199 -21.46 21.84 -5.13
CA LEU A 199 -22.56 21.18 -5.82
C LEU A 199 -23.92 21.46 -5.13
N GLY A 200 -23.95 21.42 -3.79
CA GLY A 200 -25.14 21.77 -3.02
C GLY A 200 -25.56 23.23 -3.16
N TYR A 201 -24.59 24.14 -3.20
CA TYR A 201 -24.81 25.56 -3.42
C TYR A 201 -25.40 25.84 -4.82
N THR A 202 -24.83 25.25 -5.87
CA THR A 202 -25.29 25.50 -7.25
C THR A 202 -26.67 24.89 -7.53
N LEU A 203 -26.92 23.64 -7.10
CA LEU A 203 -28.20 22.96 -7.32
C LEU A 203 -29.36 23.64 -6.56
N ALA A 204 -29.08 24.26 -5.42
CA ALA A 204 -30.09 25.00 -4.67
C ALA A 204 -30.69 26.18 -5.46
N GLY A 205 -29.87 26.86 -6.27
CA GLY A 205 -30.34 27.96 -7.13
C GLY A 205 -31.23 27.50 -8.29
N THR A 206 -30.99 26.30 -8.84
CA THR A 206 -31.74 25.79 -10.00
C THR A 206 -33.15 25.28 -9.69
N GLY A 207 -33.55 25.21 -8.41
CA GLY A 207 -34.84 24.64 -7.97
C GLY A 207 -35.00 23.12 -8.18
N LYS A 208 -34.03 22.45 -8.82
CA LYS A 208 -34.03 21.00 -9.09
C LYS A 208 -33.11 20.28 -8.13
N ARG A 209 -33.70 19.54 -7.18
CA ARG A 209 -32.94 18.67 -6.27
C ARG A 209 -32.67 17.31 -6.93
N HIS A 210 -31.57 17.19 -7.68
CA HIS A 210 -31.11 15.92 -8.24
C HIS A 210 -30.39 15.06 -7.17
N LEU A 211 -31.13 14.69 -6.12
CA LEU A 211 -30.58 14.00 -4.95
C LEU A 211 -30.00 12.63 -5.30
N LEU A 212 -30.67 11.86 -6.17
CA LEU A 212 -30.19 10.54 -6.59
C LEU A 212 -28.86 10.62 -7.34
N ALA A 213 -28.75 11.54 -8.30
CA ALA A 213 -27.52 11.72 -9.08
C ALA A 213 -26.35 12.19 -8.18
N SER A 214 -26.62 13.12 -7.25
CA SER A 214 -25.62 13.59 -6.29
C SER A 214 -25.17 12.47 -5.34
N ALA A 215 -26.10 11.65 -4.85
CA ALA A 215 -25.79 10.52 -3.99
C ALA A 215 -24.92 9.46 -4.70
N ILE A 216 -25.26 9.12 -5.96
CA ILE A 216 -24.44 8.22 -6.78
C ILE A 216 -23.04 8.81 -6.98
N PHE A 217 -22.94 10.09 -7.31
CA PHE A 217 -21.66 10.76 -7.51
C PHE A 217 -20.79 10.74 -6.24
N PHE A 218 -21.36 11.04 -5.07
CA PHE A 218 -20.65 10.96 -3.80
C PHE A 218 -20.25 9.52 -3.44
N ALA A 219 -21.10 8.53 -3.75
CA ALA A 219 -20.75 7.12 -3.58
C ALA A 219 -19.55 6.73 -4.47
N LEU A 220 -19.49 7.21 -5.71
CA LEU A 220 -18.35 6.97 -6.61
C LEU A 220 -17.06 7.63 -6.11
N LEU A 221 -17.12 8.89 -5.66
CA LEU A 221 -15.97 9.58 -5.07
C LEU A 221 -15.47 8.89 -3.80
N SER A 222 -16.40 8.50 -2.91
CA SER A 222 -16.06 7.74 -1.71
C SER A 222 -15.46 6.39 -2.03
N SER A 223 -15.99 5.68 -3.05
CA SER A 223 -15.45 4.40 -3.50
C SER A 223 -14.02 4.56 -4.00
N ALA A 224 -13.77 5.53 -4.88
CA ALA A 224 -12.44 5.82 -5.39
C ALA A 224 -11.45 6.17 -4.26
N PHE A 225 -11.89 6.95 -3.25
CA PHE A 225 -11.07 7.29 -2.10
C PHE A 225 -10.74 6.04 -1.25
N VAL A 226 -11.71 5.16 -1.05
CA VAL A 226 -11.50 3.88 -0.37
C VAL A 226 -10.54 2.98 -1.16
N THR A 227 -10.63 2.94 -2.49
CA THR A 227 -9.69 2.18 -3.33
C THR A 227 -8.25 2.70 -3.17
N ILE A 228 -8.05 4.02 -3.09
CA ILE A 228 -6.73 4.61 -2.81
C ILE A 228 -6.20 4.11 -1.46
N LEU A 229 -7.05 4.10 -0.43
CA LEU A 229 -6.68 3.59 0.90
C LEU A 229 -6.42 2.08 0.92
N ASP A 230 -7.19 1.30 0.17
CA ASP A 230 -7.02 -0.16 0.04
C ASP A 230 -5.66 -0.48 -0.58
N LEU A 231 -5.31 0.18 -1.70
CA LEU A 231 -3.99 0.06 -2.33
C LEU A 231 -2.83 0.51 -1.41
N ASP A 232 -3.03 1.59 -0.66
CA ASP A 232 -2.00 2.06 0.27
C ASP A 232 -1.84 1.13 1.48
N ARG A 233 -2.88 0.38 1.86
CA ARG A 233 -2.79 -0.57 2.98
C ARG A 233 -1.89 -1.76 2.61
N PRO A 234 -0.89 -2.06 3.44
CA PRO A 234 0.04 -3.13 3.14
C PRO A 234 -0.55 -4.55 3.27
N ARG A 235 -1.72 -4.73 3.92
CA ARG A 235 -2.20 -6.06 4.39
C ARG A 235 -3.71 -6.24 4.53
N GLY A 236 -4.50 -5.17 4.39
CA GLY A 236 -5.91 -5.20 4.75
C GLY A 236 -6.73 -4.45 3.73
N GLY A 237 -7.90 -5.00 3.41
CA GLY A 237 -8.69 -4.58 2.26
C GLY A 237 -8.75 -5.70 1.23
N ALA A 238 -9.21 -5.38 0.02
CA ALA A 238 -9.43 -6.38 -1.02
C ALA A 238 -8.17 -6.61 -1.88
N ILE A 239 -7.25 -5.63 -1.94
CA ILE A 239 -6.09 -5.68 -2.84
C ILE A 239 -4.84 -6.08 -2.05
N LEU A 240 -4.54 -7.38 -2.07
CA LEU A 240 -3.43 -7.96 -1.32
C LEU A 240 -2.22 -8.21 -2.23
N VAL A 241 -1.03 -8.07 -1.66
CA VAL A 241 0.23 -8.40 -2.36
C VAL A 241 0.42 -9.92 -2.38
N PRO A 242 0.52 -10.56 -3.56
CA PRO A 242 0.70 -12.01 -3.66
C PRO A 242 2.01 -12.46 -3.02
N GLN A 243 2.01 -13.61 -2.34
CA GLN A 243 3.19 -14.18 -1.66
C GLN A 243 3.69 -15.48 -2.33
N GLU A 244 3.11 -15.89 -3.45
CA GLU A 244 3.30 -17.19 -4.11
C GLU A 244 4.77 -17.49 -4.46
N GLU A 245 5.54 -16.48 -4.86
CA GLU A 245 6.96 -16.63 -5.20
C GLU A 245 7.79 -17.07 -3.99
N LEU A 246 7.50 -16.53 -2.79
CA LEU A 246 8.17 -16.94 -1.55
C LEU A 246 7.80 -18.36 -1.14
N GLU A 247 6.54 -18.75 -1.32
CA GLU A 247 6.10 -20.12 -1.05
C GLU A 247 6.73 -21.12 -2.03
N THR A 248 6.89 -20.72 -3.28
CA THR A 248 7.51 -21.52 -4.33
C THR A 248 8.98 -21.77 -4.04
N VAL A 249 9.76 -20.74 -3.72
CA VAL A 249 11.17 -20.91 -3.36
C VAL A 249 11.33 -21.68 -2.02
N ALA A 250 10.45 -21.46 -1.05
CA ALA A 250 10.51 -22.19 0.22
C ALA A 250 10.26 -23.69 0.05
N ARG A 251 9.45 -24.09 -0.94
CA ARG A 251 9.23 -25.49 -1.32
C ARG A 251 10.38 -26.07 -2.14
N SER A 252 11.04 -25.27 -2.99
CA SER A 252 12.13 -25.76 -3.85
C SER A 252 13.43 -26.05 -3.10
N ILE A 253 13.64 -25.44 -1.93
CA ILE A 253 14.84 -25.64 -1.08
C ILE A 253 14.60 -26.74 -0.02
N ALA A 254 13.36 -27.28 0.07
CA ALA A 254 12.95 -28.27 1.07
C ALA A 254 13.27 -29.70 0.63
#